data_AF-A0A965QXL3-F1
#
_entry.id   AF-A0A965QXL3-F1
#
_cell.length_a   1.000
_cell.length_b   1.000
_cell.length_c   1.000
_cell.angle_alpha   90.00
_cell.angle_beta   90.00
_cell.angle_gamma   90.00
#
_symmetry.space_group_name_H-M   'P 1'
#
loop_
_entity.id
_entity.type
_entity.pdbx_description
1 polymer ?
#
loop_
_entity_poly.entity_id
_entity_poly.type
_entity_poly.pdbx_seq_one_letter_code
_entity_poly.pdbx_strand_id
1 'polypeptide(L)'
;NLGHPYRLVAADGSSWSGGGEGGAVFRCTTGGPGTGPAAGSRLQRVATGFWNPFGLCVDPVGRLFAVDNDPDGRPPCRLIDVAPCGDYGYQFRYGRGGRHPLQAWDGELPGTLPMAAGTGEAPCSVVLFDGALWVTSWGANRIEAFLPAPRGAGAAATGKVVVQGGPDFRPVDASVAPDGSLIVTDWVDRSYELHRRGRIWRIKVAAGKPRDTANWPPLSPAELRARRLAGCEAQGRADAAPVAATDLVAALGDDDPFLRQAAVAGLAAAPAEELPPLAAIENPRGRLGCLMAHRWRTEAASCGRAAQGEPLRPAIDDAARDEILRTALADADEGVRLYAVRWIADTRLKQFRGDLDALLAARQASPRLVAGTVAAIAWLDGQGFDGDAARQRLAAIWQDDGRPVAVRTAALTLMNPAAKLDAIEPLRRLAVAR
;
A
#
# COMPACT_ATOMS: atom_id res chain seq x y z
N ASN A 1 -6.82 13.38 -5.66
CA ASN A 1 -7.71 12.22 -5.39
C ASN A 1 -8.56 11.78 -6.59
N LEU A 2 -8.12 12.06 -7.82
CA LEU A 2 -8.88 11.72 -9.04
C LEU A 2 -8.08 10.80 -9.98
N GLY A 3 -6.94 10.29 -9.52
CA GLY A 3 -6.04 9.46 -10.33
C GLY A 3 -5.45 10.15 -11.57
N HIS A 4 -5.58 11.48 -11.69
CA HIS A 4 -5.01 12.22 -12.81
C HIS A 4 -3.50 12.03 -12.90
N PRO A 5 -2.94 12.05 -14.14
CA PRO A 5 -1.51 12.15 -14.32
C PRO A 5 -0.94 13.35 -13.56
N TYR A 6 0.19 13.16 -12.90
CA TYR A 6 0.87 14.22 -12.16
C TYR A 6 2.37 14.13 -12.33
N ARG A 7 3.04 15.25 -12.06
CA ARG A 7 4.50 15.33 -11.91
C ARG A 7 4.85 16.20 -10.71
N LEU A 8 5.58 15.63 -9.76
CA LEU A 8 6.20 16.36 -8.66
C LEU A 8 7.63 16.72 -9.07
N VAL A 9 8.04 17.95 -8.80
CA VAL A 9 9.38 18.46 -9.13
C VAL A 9 9.99 19.07 -7.87
N ALA A 10 11.14 18.57 -7.46
CA ALA A 10 11.93 19.06 -6.34
C ALA A 10 12.80 20.26 -6.74
N ALA A 11 13.37 20.93 -5.75
CA ALA A 11 14.19 22.13 -5.94
C ALA A 11 15.45 21.90 -6.79
N ASP A 12 16.00 20.69 -6.79
CA ASP A 12 17.14 20.30 -7.63
C ASP A 12 16.74 19.81 -9.03
N GLY A 13 15.45 19.85 -9.38
CA GLY A 13 14.94 19.32 -10.64
C GLY A 13 14.67 17.82 -10.65
N SER A 14 15.04 17.08 -9.59
CA SER A 14 14.60 15.69 -9.44
C SER A 14 13.08 15.64 -9.44
N SER A 15 12.51 14.63 -10.08
CA SER A 15 11.06 14.58 -10.30
C SER A 15 10.49 13.18 -10.24
N TRP A 16 9.20 13.11 -9.95
CA TRP A 16 8.44 11.87 -9.95
C TRP A 16 7.12 12.08 -10.67
N SER A 17 6.85 11.23 -11.65
CA SER A 17 5.58 11.22 -12.39
C SER A 17 4.74 10.02 -12.00
N GLY A 18 3.42 10.20 -12.00
CA GLY A 18 2.48 9.13 -11.71
C GLY A 18 1.13 9.36 -12.36
N GLY A 19 0.17 8.51 -12.03
CA GLY A 19 -1.18 8.51 -12.57
C GLY A 19 -1.88 7.16 -12.29
N GLY A 20 -3.07 7.23 -11.70
CA GLY A 20 -3.92 6.07 -11.42
C GLY A 20 -3.47 5.16 -10.29
N GLU A 21 -2.31 5.34 -9.65
CA GLU A 21 -1.90 4.52 -8.50
C GLU A 21 -2.63 4.86 -7.21
N GLY A 22 -3.21 6.05 -7.11
CA GLY A 22 -3.75 6.58 -5.86
C GLY A 22 -2.74 7.47 -5.14
N GLY A 23 -2.84 7.55 -3.81
CA GLY A 23 -1.93 8.29 -2.97
C GLY A 23 -0.58 7.59 -2.80
N ALA A 24 0.44 8.41 -2.56
CA ALA A 24 1.79 7.97 -2.27
C ALA A 24 2.46 8.91 -1.26
N VAL A 25 3.44 8.40 -0.54
CA VAL A 25 4.28 9.19 0.38
C VAL A 25 5.61 9.45 -0.30
N PHE A 26 6.05 10.70 -0.28
CA PHE A 26 7.31 11.15 -0.86
C PHE A 26 8.19 11.78 0.21
N ARG A 27 9.50 11.76 -0.03
CA ARG A 27 10.50 12.47 0.78
C ARG A 27 11.42 13.30 -0.10
N CYS A 28 11.95 14.37 0.48
CA CYS A 28 13.02 15.20 -0.08
C CYS A 28 13.97 15.61 1.06
N THR A 29 15.12 16.18 0.72
CA THR A 29 16.09 16.64 1.72
C THR A 29 15.56 17.84 2.48
N THR A 30 15.80 17.91 3.79
CA THR A 30 15.44 19.07 4.61
C THR A 30 16.37 20.27 4.41
N GLY A 31 17.55 20.04 3.80
CA GLY A 31 18.67 20.97 3.79
C GLY A 31 19.43 20.95 5.12
N GLY A 32 20.75 21.00 5.07
CA GLY A 32 21.61 21.12 6.26
C GLY A 32 22.60 22.29 6.09
N PRO A 33 23.04 22.93 7.18
CA PRO A 33 24.04 24.00 7.07
C PRO A 33 25.38 23.43 6.60
N GLY A 34 25.89 23.89 5.47
CA GLY A 34 27.33 23.84 5.16
C GLY A 34 27.77 23.18 3.86
N THR A 35 27.32 21.98 3.49
CA THR A 35 27.85 21.26 2.28
C THR A 35 26.90 20.21 1.68
N GLY A 36 25.67 20.10 2.20
CA GLY A 36 24.69 19.10 1.74
C GLY A 36 23.82 19.56 0.55
N PRO A 37 22.99 18.65 0.01
CA PRO A 37 21.94 19.04 -0.95
C PRO A 37 21.06 20.14 -0.35
N ALA A 38 20.58 21.04 -1.20
CA ALA A 38 19.66 22.09 -0.79
C ALA A 38 18.38 21.49 -0.16
N ALA A 39 17.66 22.30 0.61
CA ALA A 39 16.33 21.92 1.07
C ALA A 39 15.41 21.67 -0.15
N GLY A 40 14.61 20.61 -0.08
CA GLY A 40 13.70 20.22 -1.16
C GLY A 40 14.36 19.48 -2.34
N SER A 41 15.59 18.98 -2.22
CA SER A 41 16.27 18.18 -3.25
C SER A 41 16.02 16.67 -3.09
N ARG A 42 16.49 15.85 -4.05
CA ARG A 42 16.46 14.38 -4.04
C ARG A 42 15.07 13.79 -3.76
N LEU A 43 14.08 14.16 -4.56
CA LEU A 43 12.73 13.63 -4.46
C LEU A 43 12.73 12.11 -4.67
N GLN A 44 12.13 11.40 -3.72
CA GLN A 44 11.98 9.94 -3.75
C GLN A 44 10.60 9.53 -3.24
N ARG A 45 9.99 8.54 -3.89
CA ARG A 45 8.78 7.90 -3.38
C ARG A 45 9.18 6.90 -2.28
N VAL A 46 8.57 7.05 -1.10
CA VAL A 46 8.77 6.16 0.06
C VAL A 46 7.79 4.99 0.01
N ALA A 47 6.53 5.25 -0.29
CA ALA A 47 5.47 4.25 -0.29
C ALA A 47 4.32 4.61 -1.24
N THR A 48 3.50 3.63 -1.59
CA THR A 48 2.30 3.77 -2.43
C THR A 48 1.15 2.91 -1.91
N GLY A 49 0.02 2.88 -2.61
CA GLY A 49 -1.13 2.06 -2.22
C GLY A 49 -2.07 2.73 -1.23
N PHE A 50 -2.06 4.06 -1.16
CA PHE A 50 -2.98 4.85 -0.32
C PHE A 50 -4.18 5.32 -1.14
N TRP A 51 -5.33 5.53 -0.51
CA TRP A 51 -6.45 6.18 -1.20
C TRP A 51 -6.29 7.70 -1.21
N ASN A 52 -6.08 8.27 -0.03
CA ASN A 52 -5.96 9.68 0.24
C ASN A 52 -5.24 9.93 1.60
N PRO A 53 -3.90 9.86 1.61
CA PRO A 53 -3.11 10.01 2.83
C PRO A 53 -2.96 11.50 3.20
N PHE A 54 -3.74 11.99 4.17
CA PHE A 54 -3.79 13.43 4.49
C PHE A 54 -2.73 13.88 5.49
N GLY A 55 -2.55 13.14 6.59
CA GLY A 55 -1.69 13.53 7.71
C GLY A 55 -0.51 12.59 7.86
N LEU A 56 0.65 13.16 8.18
CA LEU A 56 1.90 12.42 8.44
C LEU A 56 2.49 12.86 9.77
N CYS A 57 3.03 11.91 10.55
CA CYS A 57 3.69 12.18 11.80
C CYS A 57 4.89 11.25 11.99
N VAL A 58 6.06 11.81 12.29
CA VAL A 58 7.22 11.02 12.72
C VAL A 58 7.17 10.89 14.23
N ASP A 59 7.22 9.66 14.73
CA ASP A 59 7.24 9.38 16.16
C ASP A 59 8.63 9.66 16.78
N PRO A 60 8.77 9.70 18.12
CA PRO A 60 10.03 9.99 18.80
C PRO A 60 11.18 9.01 18.51
N VAL A 61 10.87 7.80 17.99
CA VAL A 61 11.86 6.78 17.62
C VAL A 61 12.00 6.64 16.10
N GLY A 62 11.44 7.56 15.33
CA GLY A 62 11.60 7.67 13.88
C GLY A 62 10.67 6.77 13.05
N ARG A 63 9.59 6.22 13.62
CA ARG A 63 8.52 5.61 12.80
C ARG A 63 7.75 6.70 12.07
N LEU A 64 7.34 6.45 10.84
CA LEU A 64 6.53 7.38 10.06
C LEU A 64 5.08 6.89 10.04
N PHE A 65 4.18 7.59 10.71
CA PHE A 65 2.76 7.29 10.67
C PHE A 65 2.04 8.14 9.63
N ALA A 66 1.12 7.52 8.90
CA ALA A 66 0.19 8.19 8.00
C ALA A 66 -1.25 7.86 8.38
N VAL A 67 -2.16 8.83 8.20
CA VAL A 67 -3.60 8.54 8.17
C VAL A 67 -4.09 8.54 6.74
N ASP A 68 -4.90 7.55 6.41
CA ASP A 68 -5.46 7.36 5.07
C ASP A 68 -6.96 7.12 5.14
N ASN A 69 -7.70 7.90 4.35
CA ASN A 69 -9.15 7.80 4.29
C ASN A 69 -9.60 6.60 3.44
N ASP A 70 -10.81 6.08 3.66
CA ASP A 70 -11.28 4.88 3.00
C ASP A 70 -11.93 5.12 1.61
N PRO A 71 -11.86 4.14 0.70
CA PRO A 71 -12.39 4.27 -0.65
C PRO A 71 -13.92 4.17 -0.67
N ASP A 72 -14.58 5.32 -0.76
CA ASP A 72 -16.05 5.46 -0.92
C ASP A 72 -16.84 4.63 0.12
N GLY A 73 -16.51 4.80 1.41
CA GLY A 73 -17.23 4.15 2.51
C GLY A 73 -16.93 2.65 2.62
N ARG A 74 -15.66 2.26 2.50
CA ARG A 74 -15.12 0.94 2.86
C ARG A 74 -14.34 1.05 4.19
N PRO A 75 -15.01 1.24 5.34
CA PRO A 75 -14.32 1.31 6.62
C PRO A 75 -13.58 -0.01 6.94
N PRO A 76 -12.56 0.03 7.81
CA PRO A 76 -12.08 1.22 8.51
C PRO A 76 -11.19 2.09 7.62
N CYS A 77 -11.13 3.39 7.93
CA CYS A 77 -9.99 4.23 7.55
C CYS A 77 -8.72 3.72 8.25
N ARG A 78 -7.53 4.15 7.81
CA ARG A 78 -6.27 3.51 8.23
C ARG A 78 -5.36 4.48 8.96
N LEU A 79 -4.79 4.03 10.07
CA LEU A 79 -3.52 4.51 10.60
C LEU A 79 -2.45 3.53 10.13
N ILE A 80 -1.39 4.01 9.48
CA ILE A 80 -0.39 3.19 8.80
C ILE A 80 0.99 3.53 9.34
N ASP A 81 1.77 2.51 9.71
CA ASP A 81 3.21 2.61 9.91
C ASP A 81 3.92 2.45 8.55
N VAL A 82 4.46 3.54 8.03
CA VAL A 82 4.93 3.66 6.65
C VAL A 82 6.33 3.07 6.51
N ALA A 83 6.40 1.86 5.96
CA ALA A 83 7.66 1.22 5.59
C ALA A 83 8.25 1.75 4.26
N PRO A 84 9.59 1.78 4.12
CA PRO A 84 10.26 2.00 2.84
C PRO A 84 9.83 0.99 1.77
N CYS A 85 9.58 1.47 0.56
CA CYS A 85 9.01 0.68 -0.54
C CYS A 85 7.70 -0.03 -0.17
N GLY A 86 6.94 0.46 0.81
CA GLY A 86 5.64 -0.12 1.17
C GLY A 86 4.59 0.07 0.06
N ASP A 87 3.85 -0.99 -0.24
CA ASP A 87 2.60 -0.95 -1.00
C ASP A 87 1.43 -1.26 -0.06
N TYR A 88 0.50 -0.32 0.15
CA TYR A 88 -0.70 -0.51 0.98
C TYR A 88 -1.94 -0.91 0.16
N GLY A 89 -1.74 -1.27 -1.12
CA GLY A 89 -2.66 -2.07 -1.90
C GLY A 89 -3.74 -1.35 -2.70
N TYR A 90 -4.06 -0.10 -2.39
CA TYR A 90 -5.06 0.65 -3.16
C TYR A 90 -4.53 1.07 -4.54
N GLN A 91 -5.39 1.07 -5.56
CA GLN A 91 -5.05 1.49 -6.92
C GLN A 91 -6.24 2.19 -7.58
N PHE A 92 -6.17 3.52 -7.72
CA PHE A 92 -7.26 4.32 -8.31
C PHE A 92 -7.63 3.90 -9.73
N ARG A 93 -6.67 3.36 -10.50
CA ARG A 93 -6.83 2.93 -11.90
C ARG A 93 -7.96 1.92 -12.07
N TYR A 94 -8.27 1.15 -11.02
CA TYR A 94 -9.34 0.16 -11.02
C TYR A 94 -10.67 0.68 -10.47
N GLY A 95 -10.81 2.00 -10.35
CA GLY A 95 -12.00 2.66 -9.81
C GLY A 95 -11.86 3.04 -8.34
N ARG A 96 -12.67 4.04 -7.94
CA ARG A 96 -12.57 4.74 -6.66
C ARG A 96 -12.95 3.91 -5.43
N GLY A 97 -13.84 2.93 -5.61
CA GLY A 97 -14.45 2.19 -4.51
C GLY A 97 -13.59 1.10 -3.88
N GLY A 98 -12.35 0.89 -4.33
CA GLY A 98 -11.38 0.02 -3.65
C GLY A 98 -11.78 -1.45 -3.52
N ARG A 99 -12.74 -1.95 -4.33
CA ARG A 99 -13.28 -3.33 -4.26
C ARG A 99 -12.79 -4.24 -5.39
N HIS A 100 -11.96 -3.72 -6.28
CA HIS A 100 -11.45 -4.49 -7.42
C HIS A 100 -10.55 -5.65 -6.95
N PRO A 101 -10.59 -6.85 -7.57
CA PRO A 101 -9.79 -8.01 -7.12
C PRO A 101 -8.26 -7.82 -7.10
N LEU A 102 -7.77 -6.79 -7.79
CA LEU A 102 -6.35 -6.41 -7.82
C LEU A 102 -5.97 -5.34 -6.78
N GLN A 103 -6.91 -4.90 -5.95
CA GLN A 103 -6.70 -3.96 -4.87
C GLN A 103 -6.71 -4.67 -3.51
N ALA A 104 -5.92 -4.15 -2.57
CA ALA A 104 -5.93 -4.56 -1.17
C ALA A 104 -6.17 -3.34 -0.27
N TRP A 105 -6.59 -3.58 0.97
CA TRP A 105 -6.82 -2.54 1.96
C TRP A 105 -6.11 -2.78 3.28
N ASP A 106 -5.92 -4.04 3.67
CA ASP A 106 -5.29 -4.42 4.92
C ASP A 106 -4.29 -5.58 4.73
N GLY A 107 -3.46 -5.47 3.70
CA GLY A 107 -2.40 -6.44 3.46
C GLY A 107 -2.89 -7.76 2.86
N GLU A 108 -4.13 -7.84 2.37
CA GLU A 108 -4.71 -9.13 1.97
C GLU A 108 -4.07 -9.69 0.69
N LEU A 109 -3.50 -8.88 -0.20
CA LEU A 109 -2.86 -9.35 -1.43
C LEU A 109 -1.34 -9.58 -1.26
N PRO A 110 -0.73 -10.51 -2.03
CA PRO A 110 0.72 -10.68 -2.04
C PRO A 110 1.43 -9.35 -2.30
N GLY A 111 2.45 -9.06 -1.47
CA GLY A 111 3.25 -7.85 -1.57
C GLY A 111 2.63 -6.57 -1.01
N THR A 112 1.45 -6.62 -0.38
CA THR A 112 0.84 -5.47 0.30
C THR A 112 0.98 -5.54 1.81
N LEU A 113 1.13 -4.39 2.47
CA LEU A 113 1.27 -4.29 3.92
C LEU A 113 -0.06 -3.95 4.62
N PRO A 114 -0.29 -4.45 5.85
CA PRO A 114 -1.47 -4.13 6.65
C PRO A 114 -1.36 -2.77 7.34
N MET A 115 -2.49 -2.26 7.83
CA MET A 115 -2.52 -1.04 8.65
C MET A 115 -1.96 -1.29 10.07
N ALA A 116 -1.63 -0.21 10.79
CA ALA A 116 -1.30 -0.24 12.21
C ALA A 116 -2.55 -0.35 13.08
N ALA A 117 -3.60 0.39 12.71
CA ALA A 117 -4.91 0.35 13.31
C ALA A 117 -5.97 0.92 12.36
N GLY A 118 -7.23 0.57 12.59
CA GLY A 118 -8.35 1.29 11.99
C GLY A 118 -8.60 2.62 12.70
N THR A 119 -8.94 3.66 11.93
CA THR A 119 -9.34 4.99 12.43
C THR A 119 -10.81 5.28 12.14
N GLY A 120 -11.32 6.38 12.69
CA GLY A 120 -12.61 6.93 12.32
C GLY A 120 -12.69 7.45 10.90
N GLU A 121 -13.92 7.66 10.44
CA GLU A 121 -14.21 8.10 9.07
C GLU A 121 -13.55 9.46 8.76
N ALA A 122 -12.95 9.54 7.57
CA ALA A 122 -12.26 10.73 7.06
C ALA A 122 -11.21 11.28 8.04
N PRO A 123 -10.16 10.51 8.37
CA PRO A 123 -9.07 11.02 9.16
C PRO A 123 -8.30 12.07 8.36
N CYS A 124 -7.93 13.16 9.01
CA CYS A 124 -7.32 14.31 8.34
C CYS A 124 -5.89 14.60 8.82
N SER A 125 -5.62 14.42 10.10
CA SER A 125 -4.31 14.72 10.69
C SER A 125 -3.92 13.67 11.72
N VAL A 126 -2.62 13.54 11.95
CA VAL A 126 -2.01 12.75 13.02
C VAL A 126 -0.90 13.57 13.65
N VAL A 127 -0.91 13.68 14.98
CA VAL A 127 0.05 14.50 15.73
C VAL A 127 0.42 13.83 17.05
N LEU A 128 1.68 13.98 17.49
CA LEU A 128 2.08 13.56 18.83
C LEU A 128 1.51 14.52 19.86
N PHE A 129 0.65 14.02 20.74
CA PHE A 129 0.11 14.79 21.85
C PHE A 129 -0.21 13.89 23.04
N ASP A 130 0.12 14.36 24.25
CA ASP A 130 -0.15 13.65 25.51
C ASP A 130 0.25 12.16 25.46
N GLY A 131 1.49 11.88 25.06
CA GLY A 131 2.05 10.53 25.01
C GLY A 131 1.37 9.55 24.04
N ALA A 132 0.66 10.04 23.01
CA ALA A 132 0.00 9.21 22.00
C ALA A 132 0.00 9.88 20.60
N LEU A 133 -0.35 9.11 19.57
CA LEU A 133 -0.68 9.64 18.24
C LEU A 133 -2.16 10.06 18.24
N TRP A 134 -2.42 11.36 18.22
CA TRP A 134 -3.78 11.89 18.15
C TRP A 134 -4.19 12.09 16.70
N VAL A 135 -5.32 11.48 16.32
CA VAL A 135 -5.89 11.51 14.98
C VAL A 135 -7.19 12.28 14.99
N THR A 136 -7.32 13.26 14.11
CA THR A 136 -8.58 13.97 13.86
C THR A 136 -9.40 13.20 12.82
N SER A 137 -10.68 12.97 13.10
CA SER A 137 -11.61 12.31 12.17
C SER A 137 -12.78 13.23 11.85
N TRP A 138 -12.76 13.77 10.63
CA TRP A 138 -13.73 14.73 10.13
C TRP A 138 -15.13 14.14 10.02
N GLY A 139 -15.26 12.93 9.50
CA GLY A 139 -16.55 12.28 9.22
C GLY A 139 -17.18 11.70 10.49
N ALA A 140 -16.31 11.19 11.36
CA ALA A 140 -16.67 10.64 12.66
C ALA A 140 -16.87 11.68 13.78
N ASN A 141 -16.66 12.96 13.50
CA ASN A 141 -16.80 14.07 14.45
C ASN A 141 -16.03 13.86 15.77
N ARG A 142 -14.79 13.38 15.69
CA ARG A 142 -14.04 12.99 16.89
C ARG A 142 -12.53 13.13 16.74
N ILE A 143 -11.84 13.07 17.87
CA ILE A 143 -10.39 12.91 17.97
C ILE A 143 -10.11 11.61 18.71
N GLU A 144 -9.21 10.81 18.16
CA GLU A 144 -8.80 9.51 18.67
C GLU A 144 -7.34 9.54 19.09
N ALA A 145 -6.98 8.91 20.22
CA ALA A 145 -5.59 8.74 20.63
C ALA A 145 -5.18 7.28 20.45
N PHE A 146 -4.12 7.07 19.69
CA PHE A 146 -3.54 5.76 19.40
C PHE A 146 -2.23 5.58 20.15
N LEU A 147 -2.13 4.45 20.86
CA LEU A 147 -0.90 4.01 21.51
C LEU A 147 -0.23 2.96 20.61
N PRO A 148 0.94 3.27 20.02
CA PRO A 148 1.68 2.28 19.25
C PRO A 148 2.16 1.13 20.14
N ALA A 149 2.31 -0.04 19.54
CA ALA A 149 2.93 -1.20 20.16
C ALA A 149 3.77 -1.93 19.10
N PRO A 150 4.95 -2.46 19.45
CA PRO A 150 5.74 -3.23 18.51
C PRO A 150 4.98 -4.46 17.99
N ARG A 151 5.07 -4.72 16.68
CA ARG A 151 4.48 -5.89 16.03
C ARG A 151 5.43 -6.37 14.92
N GLY A 152 6.34 -7.26 15.31
CA GLY A 152 7.42 -7.67 14.41
C GLY A 152 8.25 -6.45 14.01
N ALA A 153 8.44 -6.26 12.70
CA ALA A 153 9.15 -5.14 12.09
C ALA A 153 8.27 -3.94 11.71
N GLY A 154 6.99 -3.95 12.07
CA GLY A 154 6.13 -2.77 12.05
C GLY A 154 5.55 -2.46 13.43
N ALA A 155 4.60 -1.54 13.47
CA ALA A 155 3.85 -1.18 14.68
C ALA A 155 2.35 -1.53 14.54
N ALA A 156 1.77 -2.14 15.57
CA ALA A 156 0.33 -2.08 15.82
C ALA A 156 -0.01 -0.78 16.57
N ALA A 157 -1.29 -0.42 16.63
CA ALA A 157 -1.75 0.58 17.58
C ALA A 157 -3.12 0.25 18.16
N THR A 158 -3.36 0.69 19.40
CA THR A 158 -4.69 0.62 20.03
C THR A 158 -5.24 2.02 20.20
N GLY A 159 -6.43 2.27 19.66
CA GLY A 159 -7.08 3.58 19.67
C GLY A 159 -8.15 3.71 20.76
N LYS A 160 -8.35 4.93 21.26
CA LYS A 160 -9.52 5.34 22.05
C LYS A 160 -10.00 6.72 21.64
N VAL A 161 -11.31 6.97 21.73
CA VAL A 161 -11.85 8.32 21.52
C VAL A 161 -11.48 9.19 22.72
N VAL A 162 -10.87 10.34 22.47
CA VAL A 162 -10.48 11.32 23.51
C VAL A 162 -11.33 12.59 23.46
N VAL A 163 -11.88 12.92 22.29
CA VAL A 163 -12.86 13.99 22.13
C VAL A 163 -13.96 13.48 21.21
N GLN A 164 -15.21 13.54 21.66
CA GLN A 164 -16.38 13.31 20.83
C GLN A 164 -17.15 14.60 20.70
N GLY A 165 -17.35 15.07 19.47
CA GLY A 165 -18.20 16.21 19.18
C GLY A 165 -19.57 15.81 18.62
N GLY A 166 -20.40 16.82 18.41
CA GLY A 166 -21.67 16.69 17.71
C GLY A 166 -21.52 16.80 16.18
N PRO A 167 -22.64 16.87 15.42
CA PRO A 167 -22.63 16.98 13.96
C PRO A 167 -21.87 18.19 13.39
N ASP A 168 -21.71 19.23 14.24
CA ASP A 168 -21.06 20.50 13.94
C ASP A 168 -19.57 20.53 14.37
N PHE A 169 -18.99 19.38 14.73
CA PHE A 169 -17.58 19.27 15.08
C PHE A 169 -16.87 18.34 14.08
N ARG A 170 -16.05 18.92 13.22
CA ARG A 170 -15.38 18.24 12.10
C ARG A 170 -13.90 18.59 12.11
N PRO A 171 -13.13 18.03 13.06
CA PRO A 171 -11.73 18.38 13.23
C PRO A 171 -10.93 17.95 12.01
N VAL A 172 -10.06 18.84 11.51
CA VAL A 172 -9.26 18.61 10.30
C VAL A 172 -7.79 18.50 10.65
N ASP A 173 -7.14 19.60 11.01
CA ASP A 173 -5.71 19.61 11.30
C ASP A 173 -5.41 19.99 12.75
N ALA A 174 -4.28 19.54 13.27
CA ALA A 174 -3.88 19.74 14.66
C ALA A 174 -2.38 20.03 14.79
N SER A 175 -2.01 20.96 15.68
CA SER A 175 -0.62 21.29 15.98
C SER A 175 -0.42 21.66 17.44
N VAL A 176 0.76 21.35 17.98
CA VAL A 176 1.10 21.64 19.38
C VAL A 176 1.64 23.07 19.48
N ALA A 177 0.98 23.90 20.28
CA ALA A 177 1.40 25.27 20.56
C ALA A 177 2.61 25.31 21.52
N PRO A 178 3.37 26.41 21.59
CA PRO A 178 4.53 26.55 22.47
C PRO A 178 4.25 26.35 23.97
N ASP A 179 3.01 26.59 24.42
CA ASP A 179 2.60 26.34 25.81
C ASP A 179 2.22 24.86 26.07
N GLY A 180 2.40 23.98 25.08
CA GLY A 180 2.06 22.58 25.13
C GLY A 180 0.58 22.28 24.93
N SER A 181 -0.27 23.26 24.63
CA SER A 181 -1.68 22.99 24.27
C SER A 181 -1.81 22.51 22.82
N LEU A 182 -2.85 21.74 22.52
CA LEU A 182 -3.16 21.33 21.15
C LEU A 182 -4.10 22.36 20.51
N ILE A 183 -3.74 22.87 19.34
CA ILE A 183 -4.59 23.71 18.50
C ILE A 183 -5.19 22.83 17.41
N VAL A 184 -6.52 22.83 17.28
CA VAL A 184 -7.24 22.02 16.29
C VAL A 184 -8.08 22.93 15.42
N THR A 185 -7.95 22.79 14.11
CA THR A 185 -8.84 23.42 13.14
C THR A 185 -10.07 22.55 12.94
N ASP A 186 -11.23 23.19 12.80
CA ASP A 186 -12.52 22.52 12.70
C ASP A 186 -13.31 23.10 11.53
N TRP A 187 -13.74 22.22 10.65
CA TRP A 187 -14.53 22.54 9.47
C TRP A 187 -15.99 22.84 9.80
N VAL A 188 -16.51 22.34 10.92
CA VAL A 188 -17.88 22.54 11.44
C VAL A 188 -18.99 21.96 10.57
N ASP A 189 -19.06 22.31 9.28
CA ASP A 189 -20.16 21.93 8.39
C ASP A 189 -19.79 20.73 7.50
N ARG A 190 -20.72 19.85 7.14
CA ARG A 190 -20.42 18.72 6.23
C ARG A 190 -20.14 19.15 4.79
N SER A 191 -20.55 20.37 4.42
CA SER A 191 -20.40 20.88 3.07
C SER A 191 -18.93 21.05 2.69
N TYR A 192 -18.53 20.59 1.51
CA TYR A 192 -17.19 20.88 0.97
C TYR A 192 -17.06 22.31 0.43
N GLU A 193 -18.17 23.03 0.27
CA GLU A 193 -18.16 24.43 -0.16
C GLU A 193 -17.63 25.35 0.94
N LEU A 194 -16.89 26.39 0.57
CA LEU A 194 -16.37 27.37 1.53
C LEU A 194 -17.52 28.11 2.24
N HIS A 195 -17.68 27.89 3.54
CA HIS A 195 -18.85 28.38 4.30
C HIS A 195 -18.52 29.42 5.38
N ARG A 196 -17.25 29.77 5.61
CA ARG A 196 -16.79 30.75 6.64
C ARG A 196 -17.25 30.44 8.08
N ARG A 197 -17.57 29.17 8.37
CA ARG A 197 -17.99 28.72 9.71
C ARG A 197 -16.89 28.02 10.50
N GLY A 198 -15.68 27.95 9.96
CA GLY A 198 -14.56 27.27 10.60
C GLY A 198 -14.32 27.75 12.03
N ARG A 199 -13.79 26.85 12.85
CA ARG A 199 -13.44 27.12 14.25
C ARG A 199 -12.00 26.69 14.52
N ILE A 200 -11.44 27.26 15.58
CA ILE A 200 -10.16 26.85 16.13
C ILE A 200 -10.40 26.52 17.59
N TRP A 201 -10.04 25.32 17.98
CA TRP A 201 -10.11 24.84 19.36
C TRP A 201 -8.71 24.85 19.96
N ARG A 202 -8.63 25.20 21.25
CA ARG A 202 -7.42 25.06 22.06
C ARG A 202 -7.70 24.05 23.16
N ILE A 203 -7.07 22.88 23.07
CA ILE A 203 -7.26 21.75 23.98
C ILE A 203 -6.07 21.72 24.96
N LYS A 204 -6.39 21.62 26.24
CA LYS A 204 -5.41 21.51 27.34
C LYS A 204 -5.75 20.27 28.16
N VAL A 205 -4.73 19.62 28.72
CA VAL A 205 -4.95 18.63 29.77
C VAL A 205 -5.54 19.34 31.01
N ALA A 206 -6.46 18.66 31.70
CA ALA A 206 -7.20 19.27 32.80
C ALA A 206 -6.32 19.66 33.99
N ALA A 207 -5.25 18.91 34.23
CA ALA A 207 -4.27 19.19 35.27
C ALA A 207 -2.85 18.86 34.77
N GLY A 208 -1.87 19.67 35.17
CA GLY A 208 -0.45 19.46 34.85
C GLY A 208 -0.08 19.85 33.42
N LYS A 209 0.93 19.15 32.88
CA LYS A 209 1.39 19.26 31.49
C LYS A 209 1.00 17.99 30.73
N PRO A 210 0.83 18.06 29.40
CA PRO A 210 0.67 16.84 28.60
C PRO A 210 1.80 15.85 28.89
N ARG A 211 1.48 14.56 28.89
CA ARG A 211 2.50 13.51 29.01
C ARG A 211 3.51 13.66 27.89
N ASP A 212 4.77 13.58 28.27
CA ASP A 212 5.87 13.52 27.32
C ASP A 212 5.94 12.14 26.66
N THR A 213 7.01 11.92 25.90
CA THR A 213 7.29 10.67 25.19
C THR A 213 8.41 9.87 25.86
N ALA A 214 8.71 10.10 27.14
CA ALA A 214 9.80 9.40 27.84
C ALA A 214 9.58 7.88 27.90
N ASN A 215 8.32 7.45 28.00
CA ASN A 215 7.93 6.03 28.00
C ASN A 215 7.43 5.55 26.62
N TRP A 216 7.87 6.20 25.53
CA TRP A 216 7.47 5.79 24.19
C TRP A 216 7.97 4.38 23.87
N PRO A 217 7.16 3.51 23.23
CA PRO A 217 7.59 2.18 22.87
C PRO A 217 8.86 2.21 22.00
N PRO A 218 9.96 1.55 22.43
CA PRO A 218 11.19 1.51 21.66
C PRO A 218 10.97 0.71 20.37
N LEU A 219 11.94 0.77 19.47
CA LEU A 219 11.99 -0.10 18.31
C LEU A 219 12.25 -1.54 18.76
N SER A 220 11.49 -2.48 18.20
CA SER A 220 11.75 -3.90 18.36
C SER A 220 13.07 -4.29 17.68
N PRO A 221 13.67 -5.43 18.07
CA PRO A 221 14.80 -5.99 17.34
C PRO A 221 14.50 -6.22 15.84
N ALA A 222 13.27 -6.58 15.50
CA ALA A 222 12.85 -6.79 14.12
C ALA A 222 12.72 -5.46 13.36
N GLU A 223 12.25 -4.38 14.00
CA GLU A 223 12.23 -3.03 13.40
C GLU A 223 13.64 -2.52 13.13
N LEU A 224 14.58 -2.74 14.07
CA LEU A 224 15.99 -2.39 13.87
C LEU A 224 16.61 -3.20 12.72
N ARG A 225 16.29 -4.49 12.61
CA ARG A 225 16.72 -5.34 11.48
C ARG A 225 16.13 -4.85 10.16
N ALA A 226 14.85 -4.50 10.13
CA ALA A 226 14.18 -3.96 8.95
C ALA A 226 14.83 -2.65 8.49
N ARG A 227 15.11 -1.71 9.40
CA ARG A 227 15.83 -0.47 9.05
C ARG A 227 17.17 -0.76 8.39
N ARG A 228 17.97 -1.66 8.98
CA ARG A 228 19.25 -2.08 8.39
C ARG A 228 19.08 -2.64 6.98
N LEU A 229 18.15 -3.59 6.78
CA LEU A 229 17.88 -4.20 5.48
C LEU A 229 17.45 -3.16 4.43
N ALA A 230 16.66 -2.16 4.83
CA ALA A 230 16.22 -1.06 3.97
C ALA A 230 17.29 0.02 3.72
N GLY A 231 18.53 -0.15 4.20
CA GLY A 231 19.60 0.86 4.10
C GLY A 231 19.35 2.10 4.96
N CYS A 232 18.56 1.98 6.01
CA CYS A 232 18.26 3.05 6.95
C CYS A 232 19.02 2.87 8.27
N GLU A 233 19.42 3.97 8.90
CA GLU A 233 19.96 3.95 10.26
C GLU A 233 18.84 3.82 11.32
N ALA A 234 19.22 3.75 12.59
CA ALA A 234 18.33 3.49 13.72
C ALA A 234 17.18 4.51 13.91
N GLN A 235 17.26 5.74 13.40
CA GLN A 235 16.20 6.75 13.36
C GLN A 235 15.52 6.87 11.98
N GLY A 236 15.83 5.99 11.04
CA GLY A 236 15.17 5.90 9.72
C GLY A 236 15.78 6.76 8.62
N ARG A 237 16.93 7.41 8.83
CA ARG A 237 17.65 8.16 7.78
C ARG A 237 18.37 7.22 6.82
N ALA A 238 18.45 7.58 5.55
CA ALA A 238 18.96 6.72 4.48
C ALA A 238 20.49 6.75 4.33
N ASP A 239 21.22 6.66 5.44
CA ASP A 239 22.68 6.83 5.50
C ASP A 239 23.41 5.58 6.04
N ALA A 240 22.74 4.42 6.12
CA ALA A 240 23.36 3.19 6.61
C ALA A 240 24.23 2.52 5.54
N ALA A 241 25.23 1.74 5.98
CA ALA A 241 26.06 0.95 5.10
C ALA A 241 25.22 -0.05 4.29
N PRO A 242 25.55 -0.29 3.00
CA PRO A 242 24.87 -1.30 2.18
C PRO A 242 24.90 -2.67 2.86
N VAL A 243 23.76 -3.37 2.81
CA VAL A 243 23.66 -4.76 3.26
C VAL A 243 24.03 -5.68 2.09
N ALA A 244 24.73 -6.77 2.38
CA ALA A 244 25.11 -7.74 1.36
C ALA A 244 23.86 -8.34 0.68
N ALA A 245 23.90 -8.49 -0.65
CA ALA A 245 22.80 -9.07 -1.43
C ALA A 245 22.34 -10.43 -0.90
N THR A 246 23.27 -11.26 -0.42
CA THR A 246 22.96 -12.57 0.18
C THR A 246 22.06 -12.47 1.41
N ASP A 247 22.30 -11.48 2.26
CA ASP A 247 21.50 -11.25 3.47
C ASP A 247 20.12 -10.68 3.12
N LEU A 248 20.06 -9.81 2.11
CA LEU A 248 18.80 -9.29 1.58
C LEU A 248 17.94 -10.43 1.02
N VAL A 249 18.51 -11.27 0.15
CA VAL A 249 17.82 -12.41 -0.47
C VAL A 249 17.31 -13.40 0.59
N ALA A 250 18.12 -13.71 1.61
CA ALA A 250 17.69 -14.56 2.72
C ALA A 250 16.48 -13.95 3.48
N ALA A 251 16.48 -12.63 3.70
CA ALA A 251 15.39 -11.94 4.39
C ALA A 251 14.10 -11.83 3.58
N LEU A 252 14.12 -12.02 2.25
CA LEU A 252 12.89 -12.08 1.43
C LEU A 252 11.99 -13.27 1.81
N GLY A 253 12.56 -14.32 2.41
CA GLY A 253 11.82 -15.52 2.84
C GLY A 253 11.13 -15.42 4.21
N ASP A 254 11.35 -14.33 4.95
CA ASP A 254 10.91 -14.15 6.35
C ASP A 254 9.38 -14.23 6.50
N ASP A 255 8.86 -14.64 7.67
CA ASP A 255 7.42 -14.69 7.94
C ASP A 255 6.83 -13.28 8.14
N ASP A 256 7.64 -12.33 8.62
CA ASP A 256 7.21 -10.96 8.86
C ASP A 256 7.15 -10.15 7.54
N PRO A 257 5.97 -9.64 7.14
CA PRO A 257 5.82 -8.87 5.91
C PRO A 257 6.65 -7.57 5.88
N PHE A 258 6.89 -6.93 7.03
CA PHE A 258 7.68 -5.70 7.10
C PHE A 258 9.19 -6.00 6.97
N LEU A 259 9.67 -7.13 7.49
CA LEU A 259 11.06 -7.57 7.24
C LEU A 259 11.28 -7.89 5.77
N ARG A 260 10.35 -8.63 5.15
CA ARG A 260 10.41 -8.90 3.70
C ARG A 260 10.41 -7.59 2.92
N GLN A 261 9.53 -6.66 3.26
CA GLN A 261 9.43 -5.38 2.56
C GLN A 261 10.70 -4.53 2.70
N ALA A 262 11.36 -4.58 3.87
CA ALA A 262 12.64 -3.93 4.06
C ALA A 262 13.76 -4.56 3.20
N ALA A 263 13.78 -5.89 3.09
CA ALA A 263 14.70 -6.58 2.19
C ALA A 263 14.43 -6.24 0.71
N VAL A 264 13.15 -6.11 0.33
CA VAL A 264 12.74 -5.60 -1.00
C VAL A 264 13.27 -4.19 -1.23
N ALA A 265 13.16 -3.30 -0.24
CA ALA A 265 13.67 -1.92 -0.35
C ALA A 265 15.19 -1.89 -0.55
N GLY A 266 15.93 -2.68 0.24
CA GLY A 266 17.38 -2.83 0.09
C GLY A 266 17.79 -3.37 -1.27
N LEU A 267 17.14 -4.45 -1.71
CA LEU A 267 17.43 -5.08 -3.01
C LEU A 267 17.02 -4.18 -4.19
N ALA A 268 15.92 -3.44 -4.08
CA ALA A 268 15.53 -2.44 -5.08
C ALA A 268 16.54 -1.27 -5.17
N ALA A 269 17.32 -1.03 -4.12
CA ALA A 269 18.38 -0.04 -4.11
C ALA A 269 19.75 -0.57 -4.57
N ALA A 270 19.98 -1.89 -4.51
CA ALA A 270 21.22 -2.55 -4.91
C ALA A 270 21.52 -2.43 -6.44
N PRO A 271 22.75 -2.66 -6.90
CA PRO A 271 23.06 -2.87 -8.32
C PRO A 271 22.16 -3.94 -8.97
N ALA A 272 21.91 -3.82 -10.27
CA ALA A 272 20.95 -4.72 -10.96
C ALA A 272 21.45 -6.18 -10.98
N GLU A 273 22.78 -6.33 -11.06
CA GLU A 273 23.52 -7.58 -11.15
C GLU A 273 23.47 -8.38 -9.84
N GLU A 274 23.10 -7.73 -8.73
CA GLU A 274 22.95 -8.36 -7.42
C GLU A 274 21.56 -8.99 -7.21
N LEU A 275 20.59 -8.74 -8.09
CA LEU A 275 19.30 -9.40 -8.04
C LEU A 275 19.42 -10.82 -8.62
N PRO A 276 19.15 -11.87 -7.83
CA PRO A 276 19.20 -13.23 -8.34
C PRO A 276 18.04 -13.50 -9.31
N PRO A 277 18.21 -14.41 -10.29
CA PRO A 277 17.08 -14.89 -11.08
C PRO A 277 16.08 -15.60 -10.17
N LEU A 278 14.78 -15.46 -10.45
CA LEU A 278 13.71 -16.07 -9.63
C LEU A 278 13.89 -17.58 -9.45
N ALA A 279 14.33 -18.27 -10.51
CA ALA A 279 14.56 -19.72 -10.49
C ALA A 279 15.67 -20.16 -9.52
N ALA A 280 16.58 -19.27 -9.11
CA ALA A 280 17.62 -19.57 -8.14
C ALA A 280 17.15 -19.44 -6.68
N ILE A 281 15.91 -18.98 -6.43
CA ILE A 281 15.38 -18.81 -5.09
C ILE A 281 14.39 -19.95 -4.79
N GLU A 282 14.74 -20.83 -3.86
CA GLU A 282 13.92 -21.99 -3.48
C GLU A 282 12.62 -21.61 -2.76
N ASN A 283 12.68 -20.61 -1.88
CA ASN A 283 11.52 -20.19 -1.08
C ASN A 283 10.56 -19.33 -1.92
N PRO A 284 9.26 -19.67 -2.00
CA PRO A 284 8.28 -18.89 -2.78
C PRO A 284 8.10 -17.45 -2.31
N ARG A 285 8.21 -17.17 -1.00
CA ARG A 285 8.21 -15.79 -0.48
C ARG A 285 9.45 -15.02 -0.92
N GLY A 286 10.58 -15.72 -1.00
CA GLY A 286 11.81 -15.19 -1.56
C GLY A 286 11.64 -14.77 -3.02
N ARG A 287 11.04 -15.64 -3.85
CA ARG A 287 10.71 -15.33 -5.26
C ARG A 287 9.75 -14.15 -5.38
N LEU A 288 8.68 -14.13 -4.57
CA LEU A 288 7.74 -13.01 -4.51
C LEU A 288 8.46 -11.70 -4.15
N GLY A 289 9.31 -11.69 -3.12
CA GLY A 289 10.08 -10.52 -2.72
C GLY A 289 11.05 -10.06 -3.82
N CYS A 290 11.71 -10.97 -4.52
CA CYS A 290 12.59 -10.61 -5.63
C CYS A 290 11.80 -9.99 -6.79
N LEU A 291 10.63 -10.55 -7.11
CA LEU A 291 9.70 -9.99 -8.08
C LEU A 291 9.20 -8.59 -7.67
N MET A 292 8.95 -8.38 -6.38
CA MET A 292 8.62 -7.05 -5.83
C MET A 292 9.77 -6.05 -6.01
N ALA A 293 11.03 -6.47 -5.77
CA ALA A 293 12.19 -5.63 -5.96
C ALA A 293 12.37 -5.22 -7.43
N HIS A 294 12.20 -6.15 -8.37
CA HIS A 294 12.18 -5.83 -9.81
C HIS A 294 11.11 -4.79 -10.15
N ARG A 295 9.88 -4.96 -9.65
CA ARG A 295 8.80 -3.98 -9.89
C ARG A 295 9.16 -2.59 -9.37
N TRP A 296 9.64 -2.48 -8.13
CA TRP A 296 10.05 -1.19 -7.55
C TRP A 296 11.16 -0.50 -8.35
N ARG A 297 12.12 -1.28 -8.87
CA ARG A 297 13.17 -0.76 -9.76
C ARG A 297 12.61 -0.27 -11.09
N THR A 298 11.74 -1.05 -11.73
CA THR A 298 11.10 -0.66 -12.99
C THR A 298 10.30 0.63 -12.82
N GLU A 299 9.53 0.75 -11.74
CA GLU A 299 8.76 1.96 -11.45
C GLU A 299 9.68 3.16 -11.18
N ALA A 300 10.77 2.99 -10.42
CA ALA A 300 11.75 4.06 -10.21
C ALA A 300 12.42 4.50 -11.52
N ALA A 301 12.72 3.57 -12.43
CA ALA A 301 13.27 3.88 -13.74
C ALA A 301 12.25 4.61 -14.65
N SER A 302 10.98 4.18 -14.64
CA SER A 302 9.96 4.77 -15.51
C SER A 302 9.45 6.12 -15.01
N CYS A 303 9.27 6.26 -13.69
CA CYS A 303 8.56 7.38 -13.06
C CYS A 303 9.49 8.39 -12.40
N GLY A 304 10.66 7.97 -11.92
CA GLY A 304 11.59 8.79 -11.16
C GLY A 304 12.71 9.36 -12.02
N ARG A 305 13.06 10.63 -11.82
CA ARG A 305 14.19 11.30 -12.45
C ARG A 305 15.07 11.97 -11.40
N ALA A 306 16.37 11.84 -11.55
CA ALA A 306 17.37 12.60 -10.80
C ALA A 306 17.46 14.05 -11.31
N ALA A 307 18.32 14.86 -10.68
CA ALA A 307 18.43 16.30 -10.94
C ALA A 307 18.77 16.63 -12.41
N GLN A 308 19.53 15.77 -13.09
CA GLN A 308 19.96 15.95 -14.47
C GLN A 308 19.01 15.28 -15.49
N GLY A 309 17.87 14.78 -15.02
CA GLY A 309 16.81 14.21 -15.87
C GLY A 309 17.02 12.75 -16.26
N GLU A 310 18.05 12.09 -15.76
CA GLU A 310 18.28 10.66 -15.89
C GLU A 310 17.34 9.84 -14.98
N PRO A 311 16.98 8.61 -15.36
CA PRO A 311 16.22 7.71 -14.50
C PRO A 311 16.89 7.47 -13.14
N LEU A 312 16.10 7.43 -12.05
CA LEU A 312 16.65 7.14 -10.70
C LEU A 312 17.29 5.74 -10.58
N ARG A 313 16.93 4.84 -11.49
CA ARG A 313 17.49 3.50 -11.63
C ARG A 313 17.65 3.18 -13.12
N PRO A 314 18.67 2.39 -13.51
CA PRO A 314 18.74 1.86 -14.86
C PRO A 314 17.46 1.10 -15.20
N ALA A 315 16.91 1.35 -16.39
CA ALA A 315 15.78 0.58 -16.87
C ALA A 315 16.23 -0.87 -17.10
N ILE A 316 15.43 -1.83 -16.63
CA ILE A 316 15.53 -3.20 -17.13
C ILE A 316 14.97 -3.22 -18.56
N ASP A 317 15.57 -4.01 -19.44
CA ASP A 317 15.02 -4.13 -20.79
C ASP A 317 13.66 -4.83 -20.76
N ASP A 318 12.82 -4.53 -21.75
CA ASP A 318 11.47 -5.06 -21.82
C ASP A 318 11.45 -6.58 -21.98
N ALA A 319 12.43 -7.19 -22.65
CA ALA A 319 12.50 -8.63 -22.84
C ALA A 319 12.87 -9.34 -21.52
N ALA A 320 13.83 -8.82 -20.75
CA ALA A 320 14.15 -9.35 -19.43
C ALA A 320 13.00 -9.18 -18.44
N ARG A 321 12.32 -8.02 -18.43
CA ARG A 321 11.09 -7.85 -17.65
C ARG A 321 10.07 -8.92 -18.03
N ASP A 322 9.87 -9.12 -19.32
CA ASP A 322 8.86 -10.03 -19.80
C ASP A 322 9.21 -11.50 -19.49
N GLU A 323 10.49 -11.87 -19.52
CA GLU A 323 10.98 -13.18 -19.07
C GLU A 323 10.74 -13.42 -17.58
N ILE A 324 11.04 -12.42 -16.73
CA ILE A 324 10.77 -12.46 -15.29
C ILE A 324 9.27 -12.69 -15.04
N LEU A 325 8.40 -11.96 -15.74
CA LEU A 325 6.95 -12.07 -15.59
C LEU A 325 6.42 -13.43 -16.07
N ARG A 326 6.90 -13.98 -17.19
CA ARG A 326 6.52 -15.33 -17.65
C ARG A 326 6.97 -16.40 -16.67
N THR A 327 8.19 -16.27 -16.14
CA THR A 327 8.70 -17.16 -15.08
C THR A 327 7.81 -17.12 -13.84
N ALA A 328 7.40 -15.92 -13.41
CA ALA A 328 6.51 -15.76 -12.26
C ALA A 328 5.08 -16.27 -12.51
N LEU A 329 4.53 -16.12 -13.72
CA LEU A 329 3.23 -16.69 -14.10
C LEU A 329 3.24 -18.23 -14.12
N ALA A 330 4.40 -18.84 -14.38
CA ALA A 330 4.60 -20.28 -14.37
C ALA A 330 4.96 -20.84 -12.97
N ASP A 331 5.06 -20.00 -11.94
CA ASP A 331 5.46 -20.43 -10.60
C ASP A 331 4.45 -21.40 -9.97
N ALA A 332 4.93 -22.35 -9.17
CA ALA A 332 4.06 -23.25 -8.41
C ALA A 332 3.25 -22.48 -7.34
N ASP A 333 3.84 -21.44 -6.75
CA ASP A 333 3.19 -20.65 -5.72
C ASP A 333 2.17 -19.67 -6.31
N GLU A 334 0.99 -19.63 -5.71
CA GLU A 334 -0.08 -18.74 -6.14
C GLU A 334 0.23 -17.26 -5.87
N GLY A 335 0.91 -16.95 -4.76
CA GLY A 335 1.22 -15.58 -4.39
C GLY A 335 2.15 -14.92 -5.40
N VAL A 336 3.15 -15.68 -5.89
CA VAL A 336 4.05 -15.24 -6.98
C VAL A 336 3.25 -14.98 -8.26
N ARG A 337 2.41 -15.93 -8.68
CA ARG A 337 1.56 -15.79 -9.88
C ARG A 337 0.63 -14.58 -9.78
N LEU A 338 -0.06 -14.42 -8.66
CA LEU A 338 -1.00 -13.32 -8.45
C LEU A 338 -0.30 -11.95 -8.42
N TYR A 339 0.91 -11.87 -7.86
CA TYR A 339 1.69 -10.63 -7.94
C TYR A 339 2.11 -10.29 -9.38
N ALA A 340 2.51 -11.29 -10.17
CA ALA A 340 2.80 -11.10 -11.59
C ALA A 340 1.57 -10.61 -12.36
N VAL A 341 0.40 -11.20 -12.11
CA VAL A 341 -0.89 -10.73 -12.68
C VAL A 341 -1.17 -9.27 -12.32
N ARG A 342 -0.98 -8.88 -11.05
CA ARG A 342 -1.11 -7.48 -10.61
C ARG A 342 -0.13 -6.58 -11.35
N TRP A 343 1.15 -6.94 -11.41
CA TRP A 343 2.16 -6.13 -12.10
C TRP A 343 1.80 -5.94 -13.58
N ILE A 344 1.46 -7.01 -14.31
CA ILE A 344 1.02 -6.97 -15.71
C ILE A 344 -0.16 -6.02 -15.90
N ALA A 345 -1.16 -6.11 -15.03
CA ALA A 345 -2.36 -5.29 -15.11
C ALA A 345 -2.03 -3.81 -14.78
N ASP A 346 -1.29 -3.56 -13.71
CA ASP A 346 -0.92 -2.23 -13.28
C ASP A 346 -0.16 -1.49 -14.39
N THR A 347 0.76 -2.14 -15.10
CA THR A 347 1.55 -1.54 -16.19
C THR A 347 0.93 -1.71 -17.59
N ARG A 348 -0.27 -2.31 -17.69
CA ARG A 348 -1.02 -2.52 -18.94
C ARG A 348 -0.24 -3.27 -20.03
N LEU A 349 0.48 -4.34 -19.65
CA LEU A 349 1.27 -5.14 -20.59
C LEU A 349 0.38 -6.08 -21.42
N LYS A 350 -0.18 -5.55 -22.51
CA LYS A 350 -1.13 -6.27 -23.38
C LYS A 350 -0.54 -7.53 -24.03
N GLN A 351 0.78 -7.60 -24.20
CA GLN A 351 1.44 -8.77 -24.76
C GLN A 351 1.26 -10.04 -23.90
N PHE A 352 0.93 -9.89 -22.61
CA PHE A 352 0.66 -11.01 -21.70
C PHE A 352 -0.78 -11.53 -21.76
N ARG A 353 -1.64 -10.98 -22.63
CA ARG A 353 -3.06 -11.34 -22.67
C ARG A 353 -3.27 -12.84 -22.90
N GLY A 354 -2.45 -13.46 -23.75
CA GLY A 354 -2.47 -14.91 -23.98
C GLY A 354 -1.95 -15.73 -22.78
N ASP A 355 -0.91 -15.26 -22.10
CA ASP A 355 -0.40 -15.91 -20.88
C ASP A 355 -1.44 -15.92 -19.75
N LEU A 356 -2.23 -14.85 -19.61
CA LEU A 356 -3.34 -14.80 -18.65
C LEU A 356 -4.49 -15.76 -19.00
N ASP A 357 -4.78 -15.97 -20.29
CA ASP A 357 -5.75 -17.00 -20.71
C ASP A 357 -5.25 -18.41 -20.38
N ALA A 358 -3.97 -18.67 -20.64
CA ALA A 358 -3.34 -19.94 -20.29
C ALA A 358 -3.38 -20.19 -18.78
N LEU A 359 -3.19 -19.15 -17.96
CA LEU A 359 -3.31 -19.24 -16.52
C LEU A 359 -4.74 -19.62 -16.06
N LEU A 360 -5.77 -19.12 -16.73
CA LEU A 360 -7.18 -19.53 -16.48
C LEU A 360 -7.53 -20.91 -17.05
N ALA A 361 -6.69 -21.50 -17.91
CA ALA A 361 -6.87 -22.86 -18.39
C ALA A 361 -6.19 -23.91 -17.48
N ALA A 362 -5.36 -23.47 -16.52
CA ALA A 362 -4.64 -24.36 -15.62
C ALA A 362 -5.58 -25.02 -14.58
N ARG A 363 -5.30 -26.29 -14.24
CA ARG A 363 -6.12 -27.08 -13.30
C ARG A 363 -6.00 -26.66 -11.82
N GLN A 364 -5.04 -25.81 -11.47
CA GLN A 364 -4.66 -25.51 -10.08
C GLN A 364 -4.91 -24.05 -9.67
N ALA A 365 -5.96 -23.42 -10.19
CA ALA A 365 -6.27 -22.02 -9.88
C ALA A 365 -7.23 -21.90 -8.67
N SER A 366 -6.89 -21.09 -7.67
CA SER A 366 -7.80 -20.75 -6.57
C SER A 366 -8.83 -19.68 -6.97
N PRO A 367 -9.89 -19.47 -6.17
CA PRO A 367 -10.81 -18.36 -6.36
C PRO A 367 -10.14 -16.98 -6.44
N ARG A 368 -9.10 -16.76 -5.65
CA ARG A 368 -8.40 -15.47 -5.62
C ARG A 368 -7.59 -15.24 -6.89
N LEU A 369 -6.83 -16.26 -7.34
CA LEU A 369 -6.07 -16.17 -8.58
C LEU A 369 -7.01 -16.01 -9.78
N VAL A 370 -8.11 -16.74 -9.83
CA VAL A 370 -9.13 -16.59 -10.88
C VAL A 370 -9.71 -15.17 -10.87
N ALA A 371 -10.11 -14.65 -9.72
CA ALA A 371 -10.65 -13.28 -9.60
C ALA A 371 -9.65 -12.25 -10.13
N GLY A 372 -8.39 -12.33 -9.70
CA GLY A 372 -7.32 -11.43 -10.12
C GLY A 372 -7.07 -11.52 -11.62
N THR A 373 -6.95 -12.73 -12.18
CA THR A 373 -6.64 -12.93 -13.59
C THR A 373 -7.78 -12.48 -14.50
N VAL A 374 -9.05 -12.78 -14.16
CA VAL A 374 -10.20 -12.30 -14.93
C VAL A 374 -10.30 -10.78 -14.89
N ALA A 375 -10.04 -10.17 -13.74
CA ALA A 375 -10.05 -8.72 -13.59
C ALA A 375 -8.90 -8.06 -14.36
N ALA A 376 -7.70 -8.65 -14.34
CA ALA A 376 -6.55 -8.22 -15.14
C ALA A 376 -6.84 -8.28 -16.65
N ILE A 377 -7.43 -9.38 -17.11
CA ILE A 377 -7.89 -9.55 -18.49
C ILE A 377 -8.87 -8.45 -18.89
N ALA A 378 -9.93 -8.24 -18.10
CA ALA A 378 -10.92 -7.20 -18.38
C ALA A 378 -10.26 -5.83 -18.48
N TRP A 379 -9.33 -5.52 -17.56
CA TRP A 379 -8.58 -4.28 -17.57
C TRP A 379 -7.70 -4.10 -18.82
N LEU A 380 -6.97 -5.14 -19.25
CA LEU A 380 -6.13 -5.08 -20.46
C LEU A 380 -6.97 -4.93 -21.73
N ASP A 381 -8.17 -5.52 -21.74
CA ASP A 381 -9.14 -5.43 -22.83
C ASP A 381 -9.89 -4.08 -22.85
N GLY A 382 -9.60 -3.19 -21.90
CA GLY A 382 -10.25 -1.87 -21.80
C GLY A 382 -11.67 -1.93 -21.28
N GLN A 383 -12.01 -2.98 -20.55
CA GLN A 383 -13.35 -3.27 -20.06
C GLN A 383 -13.41 -3.13 -18.53
N GLY A 384 -14.59 -2.75 -18.02
CA GLY A 384 -14.83 -2.64 -16.59
C GLY A 384 -14.93 -4.00 -15.88
N PHE A 385 -14.62 -4.00 -14.59
CA PHE A 385 -14.85 -5.11 -13.67
C PHE A 385 -15.57 -4.62 -12.40
N ASP A 386 -16.73 -3.99 -12.60
CA ASP A 386 -17.63 -3.53 -11.54
C ASP A 386 -19.03 -4.13 -11.72
N GLY A 387 -19.81 -4.15 -10.62
CA GLY A 387 -21.24 -4.48 -10.62
C GLY A 387 -21.66 -5.57 -11.61
N ASP A 388 -22.44 -5.16 -12.63
CA ASP A 388 -22.97 -6.05 -13.67
C ASP A 388 -21.91 -6.56 -14.64
N ALA A 389 -20.91 -5.76 -14.99
CA ALA A 389 -19.84 -6.17 -15.90
C ALA A 389 -19.03 -7.34 -15.31
N ALA A 390 -18.73 -7.27 -14.00
CA ALA A 390 -18.11 -8.37 -13.28
C ALA A 390 -19.02 -9.62 -13.25
N ARG A 391 -20.31 -9.45 -12.94
CA ARG A 391 -21.29 -10.56 -12.92
C ARG A 391 -21.39 -11.28 -14.26
N GLN A 392 -21.52 -10.54 -15.36
CA GLN A 392 -21.65 -11.11 -16.70
C GLN A 392 -20.41 -11.94 -17.10
N ARG A 393 -19.20 -11.43 -16.81
CA ARG A 393 -17.96 -12.15 -17.09
C ARG A 393 -17.85 -13.44 -16.30
N LEU A 394 -18.11 -13.37 -15.00
CA LEU A 394 -18.05 -14.54 -14.13
C LEU A 394 -19.13 -15.57 -14.53
N ALA A 395 -20.32 -15.12 -14.96
CA ALA A 395 -21.37 -15.98 -15.47
C ALA A 395 -20.94 -16.71 -16.75
N ALA A 396 -20.31 -16.01 -17.69
CA ALA A 396 -19.78 -16.61 -18.91
C ALA A 396 -18.72 -17.69 -18.60
N ILE A 397 -17.82 -17.43 -17.65
CA ILE A 397 -16.82 -18.41 -17.22
C ILE A 397 -17.47 -19.63 -16.54
N TRP A 398 -18.45 -19.41 -15.67
CA TRP A 398 -19.18 -20.49 -15.00
C TRP A 398 -19.92 -21.41 -16.00
N GLN A 399 -20.52 -20.82 -17.03
CA GLN A 399 -21.33 -21.51 -18.02
C GLN A 399 -20.52 -22.23 -19.11
N ASP A 400 -19.23 -21.92 -19.25
CA ASP A 400 -18.33 -22.54 -20.23
C ASP A 400 -17.87 -23.94 -19.76
N ASP A 401 -18.49 -25.00 -20.31
CA ASP A 401 -18.13 -26.38 -19.99
C ASP A 401 -16.72 -26.79 -20.47
N GLY A 402 -16.09 -26.00 -21.34
CA GLY A 402 -14.69 -26.20 -21.76
C GLY A 402 -13.67 -25.75 -20.72
N ARG A 403 -14.09 -25.01 -19.68
CA ARG A 403 -13.19 -24.49 -18.63
C ARG A 403 -12.98 -25.51 -17.50
N PRO A 404 -11.80 -25.50 -16.84
CA PRO A 404 -11.56 -26.33 -15.67
C PRO A 404 -12.61 -26.12 -14.58
N VAL A 405 -13.04 -27.21 -13.93
CA VAL A 405 -14.03 -27.20 -12.85
C VAL A 405 -13.66 -26.21 -11.72
N ALA A 406 -12.38 -26.13 -11.35
CA ALA A 406 -11.90 -25.20 -10.34
C ALA A 406 -12.16 -23.73 -10.71
N VAL A 407 -11.95 -23.36 -11.99
CA VAL A 407 -12.11 -22.01 -12.51
C VAL A 407 -13.59 -21.64 -12.59
N ARG A 408 -14.42 -22.58 -13.04
CA ARG A 408 -15.88 -22.42 -13.04
C ARG A 408 -16.41 -22.22 -11.61
N THR A 409 -16.00 -23.08 -10.68
CA THR A 409 -16.42 -23.01 -9.27
C THR A 409 -15.99 -21.71 -8.60
N ALA A 410 -14.77 -21.25 -8.87
CA ALA A 410 -14.29 -19.94 -8.46
C ALA A 410 -15.18 -18.81 -9.00
N ALA A 411 -15.50 -18.82 -10.30
CA ALA A 411 -16.36 -17.81 -10.90
C ALA A 411 -17.75 -17.79 -10.27
N LEU A 412 -18.35 -18.95 -10.00
CA LEU A 412 -19.62 -19.06 -9.30
C LEU A 412 -19.57 -18.46 -7.89
N THR A 413 -18.50 -18.77 -7.14
CA THR A 413 -18.30 -18.24 -5.78
C THR A 413 -18.21 -16.71 -5.78
N LEU A 414 -17.51 -16.14 -6.77
CA LEU A 414 -17.32 -14.70 -6.92
C LEU A 414 -18.60 -13.95 -7.35
N MET A 415 -19.54 -14.63 -8.02
CA MET A 415 -20.82 -14.02 -8.40
C MET A 415 -21.78 -13.81 -7.22
N ASN A 416 -21.63 -14.55 -6.11
CA ASN A 416 -22.67 -14.61 -5.09
C ASN A 416 -22.11 -14.53 -3.66
N PRO A 417 -21.96 -13.32 -3.08
CA PRO A 417 -21.53 -13.17 -1.69
C PRO A 417 -22.58 -13.62 -0.65
N ALA A 418 -23.85 -13.81 -1.05
CA ALA A 418 -24.99 -14.01 -0.15
C ALA A 418 -25.86 -15.24 -0.47
N ALA A 419 -25.38 -16.17 -1.29
CA ALA A 419 -26.12 -17.41 -1.55
C ALA A 419 -26.18 -18.24 -0.26
N LYS A 420 -27.33 -18.22 0.41
CA LYS A 420 -27.81 -19.41 1.12
C LYS A 420 -27.73 -20.58 0.15
N LEU A 421 -27.40 -21.75 0.68
CA LEU A 421 -27.24 -23.06 0.03
C LEU A 421 -28.44 -23.56 -0.81
N ASP A 422 -29.43 -22.70 -1.11
CA ASP A 422 -30.70 -23.07 -1.71
C ASP A 422 -30.69 -22.98 -3.25
N ALA A 423 -29.58 -22.55 -3.87
CA ALA A 423 -29.37 -22.68 -5.31
C ALA A 423 -28.83 -24.09 -5.63
N ILE A 424 -29.69 -25.10 -5.48
CA ILE A 424 -29.33 -26.53 -5.61
C ILE A 424 -29.20 -26.97 -7.09
N GLU A 425 -29.73 -26.21 -8.06
CA GLU A 425 -29.70 -26.62 -9.48
C GLU A 425 -28.31 -26.48 -10.15
N PRO A 426 -27.51 -25.42 -9.93
CA PRO A 426 -26.15 -25.31 -10.50
C PRO A 426 -25.16 -26.34 -9.92
N LEU A 427 -25.35 -26.79 -8.68
CA LEU A 427 -24.48 -27.80 -8.03
C LEU A 427 -24.63 -29.20 -8.65
N ARG A 428 -25.78 -29.51 -9.29
CA ARG A 428 -25.96 -30.76 -10.03
C ARG A 428 -24.97 -30.93 -11.18
N ARG A 429 -24.51 -29.83 -11.80
CA ARG A 429 -23.50 -29.89 -12.90
C ARG A 429 -22.14 -30.39 -12.44
N LEU A 430 -21.80 -30.20 -11.16
CA LEU A 430 -20.56 -30.73 -10.58
C LEU A 430 -20.66 -32.22 -10.19
N ALA A 431 -21.88 -32.71 -9.91
CA ALA A 431 -22.12 -34.09 -9.51
C ALA A 431 -22.12 -35.10 -10.67
N VAL A 432 -22.27 -34.63 -11.92
CA VAL A 432 -22.36 -35.48 -13.13
C VAL A 432 -21.00 -35.66 -13.83
N ALA A 433 -19.95 -34.94 -13.39
CA ALA A 433 -18.61 -34.98 -14.00
C ALA A 433 -17.57 -35.81 -13.19
N ARG A 434 -18.02 -36.88 -12.52
CA ARG A 434 -17.12 -37.87 -11.89
C ARG A 434 -16.79 -39.01 -12.83
#